data_AF-A0A7W3WQ78-F1
#
_entry.id   AF-A0A7W3WQ78-F1
#
_cell.length_a   1.000
_cell.length_b   1.000
_cell.length_c   1.000
_cell.angle_alpha   90.00
_cell.angle_beta   90.00
_cell.angle_gamma   90.00
#
_symmetry.space_group_name_H-M   'P 1'
#
loop_
_entity.id
_entity.type
_entity.pdbx_description
1 polymer ?
#
loop_
_entity_poly.entity_id
_entity_poly.type
_entity_poly.pdbx_seq_one_letter_code
_entity_poly.pdbx_strand_id
1 'polypeptide(L)'
;MTTATTTAPVALLHQVGARAVDWLHRHRDGFRPRRDPGPPAGERRPSDPSDEWQAPGPAAEWEVKDRLKPIGELAIIGKVLFREGVAGSRQAALARQLLDAAWRDHLEGGRLLRWMQDREPLSPIPFEIYVPFRELGYHDPEFEEHLRH
;
A
#
# COMPACT_ATOMS: atom_id res chain seq x y z
N MET A 1 24.14 7.30 -36.95
CA MET A 1 24.15 6.40 -35.77
C MET A 1 22.70 6.05 -35.46
N THR A 2 22.29 4.82 -35.74
CA THR A 2 20.91 4.34 -35.51
C THR A 2 20.93 3.56 -34.20
N THR A 3 20.32 4.09 -33.14
CA THR A 3 20.18 3.39 -31.87
C THR A 3 19.16 2.26 -32.05
N ALA A 4 19.64 1.02 -32.07
CA ALA A 4 18.78 -0.15 -32.03
C ALA A 4 18.20 -0.31 -30.62
N THR A 5 16.92 0.04 -30.45
CA THR A 5 16.15 -0.30 -29.25
C THR A 5 16.01 -1.82 -29.18
N THR A 6 16.80 -2.46 -28.33
CA THR A 6 16.67 -3.90 -28.10
C THR A 6 15.45 -4.14 -27.23
N THR A 7 14.34 -4.56 -27.84
CA THR A 7 13.16 -5.02 -27.12
C THR A 7 13.51 -6.31 -26.38
N ALA A 8 13.41 -6.30 -25.05
CA ALA A 8 13.63 -7.51 -24.26
C ALA A 8 12.67 -8.63 -24.70
N PRO A 9 13.12 -9.89 -24.81
CA PRO A 9 12.24 -10.99 -25.15
C PRO A 9 11.08 -11.10 -24.16
N VAL A 10 9.85 -11.28 -24.66
CA VAL A 10 8.62 -11.39 -23.86
C VAL A 10 8.74 -12.42 -22.73
N ALA A 11 9.41 -13.54 -22.99
CA ALA A 11 9.67 -14.58 -21.98
C ALA A 11 10.50 -14.07 -20.79
N LEU A 12 11.48 -13.20 -21.02
CA LEU A 12 12.29 -12.60 -19.96
C LEU A 12 11.44 -11.65 -19.10
N LEU A 13 10.59 -10.84 -19.73
CA LEU A 13 9.67 -9.94 -19.01
C LEU A 13 8.70 -10.72 -18.11
N HIS A 14 8.12 -11.82 -18.61
CA HIS A 14 7.28 -12.69 -17.78
C HIS A 14 8.06 -13.32 -16.62
N GLN A 15 9.29 -13.79 -16.86
CA GLN A 15 10.11 -14.40 -15.81
C GLN A 15 10.49 -13.40 -14.71
N VAL A 16 10.88 -12.19 -15.09
CA VAL A 16 11.19 -11.12 -14.13
C VAL A 16 9.94 -10.72 -13.36
N GLY A 17 8.80 -10.52 -14.04
CA GLY A 17 7.53 -10.19 -13.40
C GLY A 17 7.09 -11.27 -12.41
N ALA A 18 7.20 -12.54 -12.77
CA ALA A 18 6.88 -13.66 -11.88
C ALA A 18 7.76 -13.66 -10.61
N ARG A 19 9.08 -13.44 -10.76
CA ARG A 19 10.00 -13.38 -9.63
C ARG A 19 9.75 -12.16 -8.75
N ALA A 20 9.43 -11.02 -9.35
CA ALA A 20 9.11 -9.80 -8.63
C ALA A 20 7.87 -9.98 -7.74
N VAL A 21 6.76 -10.52 -8.28
CA VAL A 21 5.53 -10.78 -7.51
C VAL A 21 5.80 -11.79 -6.38
N ASP A 22 6.54 -12.86 -6.65
CA ASP A 22 6.94 -13.83 -5.62
C ASP A 22 7.78 -13.18 -4.51
N TRP A 23 8.72 -12.29 -4.87
CA TRP A 23 9.55 -11.58 -3.90
C TRP A 23 8.71 -10.62 -3.06
N LEU A 24 7.88 -9.79 -3.70
CA LEU A 24 7.00 -8.83 -3.03
C LEU A 24 6.05 -9.53 -2.05
N HIS A 25 5.45 -10.65 -2.47
CA HIS A 25 4.57 -11.43 -1.62
C HIS A 25 5.28 -11.96 -0.36
N ARG A 26 6.52 -12.46 -0.49
CA ARG A 26 7.31 -12.96 0.66
C ARG A 26 7.78 -11.85 1.61
N HIS A 27 8.01 -10.65 1.09
CA HIS A 27 8.55 -9.52 1.87
C HIS A 27 7.48 -8.49 2.20
N ARG A 28 6.20 -8.87 2.12
CA ARG A 28 5.06 -7.93 2.23
C ARG A 28 5.07 -7.15 3.53
N ASP A 29 5.48 -7.76 4.64
CA ASP A 29 5.49 -7.11 5.96
C ASP A 29 6.46 -5.91 6.02
N GLY A 30 7.44 -5.86 5.11
CA GLY A 30 8.37 -4.74 4.97
C GLY A 30 7.72 -3.45 4.48
N PHE A 31 6.51 -3.50 3.90
CA PHE A 31 5.78 -2.32 3.45
C PHE A 31 4.96 -1.65 4.56
N ARG A 32 4.82 -2.29 5.72
CA ARG A 32 3.93 -1.80 6.79
C ARG A 32 4.34 -0.38 7.21
N PRO A 33 3.44 0.61 7.13
CA PRO A 33 3.70 1.95 7.66
C PRO A 33 4.04 1.84 9.14
N ARG A 34 5.24 2.30 9.52
CA ARG A 34 5.68 2.27 10.91
C ARG A 34 4.93 3.34 11.70
N ARG A 35 4.41 2.98 12.86
CA ARG A 35 3.52 3.85 13.66
C ARG A 35 4.21 4.63 14.78
N ASP A 36 5.47 4.34 15.04
CA ASP A 36 6.15 4.85 16.22
C ASP A 36 7.60 5.22 15.90
N PRO A 37 7.96 6.51 15.84
CA PRO A 37 9.32 6.92 16.08
C PRO A 37 9.45 6.81 17.60
N GLY A 38 9.84 5.62 18.09
CA GLY A 38 9.82 5.34 19.54
C GLY A 38 10.42 6.49 20.36
N PRO A 39 10.00 6.67 21.62
CA PRO A 39 10.37 7.84 22.42
C PRO A 39 11.90 8.01 22.45
N PRO A 40 12.43 9.24 22.51
CA PRO A 40 13.85 9.44 22.76
C PRO A 40 14.22 8.64 24.01
N ALA A 41 15.37 7.94 23.96
CA ALA A 41 15.79 7.00 24.99
C ALA A 41 15.78 7.66 26.38
N GLY A 42 14.72 7.44 27.16
CA GLY A 42 14.60 8.05 28.50
C GLY A 42 13.24 7.93 29.18
N GLU A 43 12.13 7.96 28.45
CA GLU A 43 10.79 8.18 29.07
C GLU A 43 9.77 7.07 28.76
N ARG A 44 10.09 5.80 29.04
CA ARG A 44 9.10 4.71 28.88
C ARG A 44 8.52 4.30 30.24
N ARG A 45 7.19 4.41 30.39
CA ARG A 45 6.41 3.77 31.46
C ARG A 45 5.51 2.66 30.88
N PRO A 46 5.15 1.60 31.62
CA PRO A 46 4.41 0.46 31.08
C PRO A 46 2.91 0.75 30.84
N SER A 47 2.43 0.10 29.79
CA SER A 47 1.13 0.00 29.09
C SER A 47 -0.19 0.03 29.89
N ASP A 48 -1.24 0.62 29.29
CA ASP A 48 -2.68 0.42 29.60
C ASP A 48 -3.30 -0.58 28.59
N PRO A 49 -4.29 -1.44 28.95
CA PRO A 49 -4.64 -2.66 28.21
C PRO A 49 -5.86 -2.57 27.28
N SER A 50 -6.35 -1.39 26.91
CA SER A 50 -7.34 -1.24 25.84
C SER A 50 -6.64 -0.85 24.54
N ASP A 51 -6.56 -1.79 23.60
CA ASP A 51 -6.02 -1.66 22.25
C ASP A 51 -6.95 -0.78 21.39
N GLU A 52 -7.19 0.45 21.85
CA GLU A 52 -7.88 1.52 21.16
C GLU A 52 -6.87 2.10 20.16
N TRP A 53 -7.24 2.15 18.89
CA TRP A 53 -6.34 2.57 17.83
C TRP A 53 -5.72 3.95 18.15
N GLN A 54 -4.39 4.00 18.24
CA GLN A 54 -3.63 5.20 18.59
C GLN A 54 -3.06 5.85 17.32
N ALA A 55 -3.39 7.12 17.13
CA ALA A 55 -2.89 7.96 16.04
C ALA A 55 -1.34 8.11 16.07
N PRO A 56 -0.63 7.94 14.93
CA PRO A 56 0.80 8.21 14.84
C PRO A 56 1.20 9.67 15.21
N GLY A 57 2.40 9.86 15.75
CA GLY A 57 2.97 11.19 16.04
C GLY A 57 3.50 11.94 14.79
N PRO A 58 3.91 13.22 14.89
CA PRO A 58 4.31 14.04 13.73
C PRO A 58 5.56 13.53 12.99
N ALA A 59 6.47 12.82 13.68
CA ALA A 59 7.57 12.12 13.02
C ALA A 59 7.15 10.79 12.36
N ALA A 60 5.98 10.25 12.71
CA ALA A 60 5.39 9.15 11.95
C ALA A 60 4.60 9.66 10.74
N GLU A 61 4.17 10.93 10.69
CA GLU A 61 3.41 11.46 9.54
C GLU A 61 4.21 11.42 8.22
N TRP A 62 5.51 11.78 8.26
CA TRP A 62 6.38 11.68 7.08
C TRP A 62 6.74 10.23 6.74
N GLU A 63 6.99 9.38 7.74
CA GLU A 63 7.30 7.96 7.55
C GLU A 63 6.09 7.19 7.01
N VAL A 64 4.87 7.55 7.43
CA VAL A 64 3.61 7.05 6.90
C VAL A 64 3.46 7.47 5.43
N LYS A 65 3.67 8.74 5.09
CA LYS A 65 3.61 9.22 3.69
C LYS A 65 4.61 8.50 2.77
N ASP A 66 5.86 8.33 3.20
CA ASP A 66 6.88 7.62 2.42
C ASP A 66 6.55 6.14 2.20
N ARG A 67 5.89 5.50 3.17
CA ARG A 67 5.49 4.07 3.08
C ARG A 67 4.18 3.87 2.31
N LEU A 68 3.34 4.89 2.22
CA LEU A 68 2.08 4.81 1.48
C LEU A 68 2.27 4.82 -0.03
N LYS A 69 3.27 5.54 -0.54
CA LYS A 69 3.53 5.60 -1.98
C LYS A 69 3.77 4.22 -2.60
N PRO A 70 4.64 3.34 -2.05
CA PRO A 70 4.77 1.96 -2.52
C PRO A 70 3.47 1.16 -2.50
N ILE A 71 2.58 1.41 -1.53
CA ILE A 71 1.28 0.72 -1.41
C ILE A 71 0.33 1.18 -2.53
N GLY A 72 0.28 2.47 -2.84
CA GLY A 72 -0.48 3.01 -3.97
C GLY A 72 0.04 2.51 -5.32
N GLU A 73 1.36 2.52 -5.51
CA GLU A 73 2.01 1.99 -6.72
C GLU A 73 1.72 0.49 -6.92
N LEU A 74 1.75 -0.28 -5.85
CA LEU A 74 1.37 -1.70 -5.86
C LEU A 74 -0.06 -1.90 -6.39
N ALA A 75 -1.02 -1.10 -5.93
CA ALA A 75 -2.40 -1.18 -6.39
C ALA A 75 -2.53 -0.79 -7.87
N ILE A 76 -1.85 0.27 -8.33
CA ILE A 76 -1.83 0.68 -9.74
C ILE A 76 -1.25 -0.43 -10.63
N ILE A 77 -0.14 -1.04 -10.22
CA ILE A 77 0.48 -2.16 -10.96
C ILE A 77 -0.46 -3.37 -10.95
N GLY A 78 -1.11 -3.66 -9.82
CA GLY A 78 -2.11 -4.72 -9.70
C GLY A 78 -3.26 -4.56 -10.69
N LYS A 79 -3.79 -3.34 -10.86
CA LYS A 79 -4.82 -3.05 -11.87
C LYS A 79 -4.36 -3.42 -13.28
N VAL A 80 -3.15 -3.01 -13.66
CA VAL A 80 -2.60 -3.33 -14.99
C VAL A 80 -2.41 -4.84 -15.13
N LEU A 81 -1.85 -5.51 -14.11
CA LEU A 81 -1.59 -6.94 -14.15
C LEU A 81 -2.87 -7.77 -14.32
N PHE A 82 -3.96 -7.40 -13.63
CA PHE A 82 -5.24 -8.10 -13.77
C PHE A 82 -5.96 -7.76 -15.06
N ARG A 83 -5.92 -6.50 -15.52
CA ARG A 83 -6.59 -6.08 -16.76
C ARG A 83 -5.98 -6.73 -18.00
N GLU A 84 -4.66 -6.78 -18.05
CA GLU A 84 -3.92 -7.24 -19.24
C GLU A 84 -3.66 -8.76 -19.22
N GLY A 85 -4.00 -9.47 -18.13
CA GLY A 85 -3.83 -10.93 -18.03
C GLY A 85 -2.37 -11.40 -18.15
N VAL A 86 -1.39 -10.52 -17.90
CA VAL A 86 0.05 -10.75 -18.17
C VAL A 86 0.68 -11.81 -17.25
N ALA A 87 -0.04 -12.22 -16.20
CA ALA A 87 0.42 -13.10 -15.16
C ALA A 87 -0.29 -14.47 -15.25
N GLY A 88 0.47 -15.56 -15.14
CA GLY A 88 -0.11 -16.89 -14.97
C GLY A 88 -1.00 -16.98 -13.73
N SER A 89 -1.86 -18.00 -13.66
CA SER A 89 -2.86 -18.17 -12.59
C SER A 89 -2.28 -18.08 -11.18
N ARG A 90 -1.09 -18.64 -10.95
CA ARG A 90 -0.37 -18.55 -9.67
C ARG A 90 0.06 -17.11 -9.34
N GLN A 91 0.61 -16.39 -10.30
CA GLN A 91 1.07 -15.02 -10.10
C GLN A 91 -0.10 -14.06 -9.87
N ALA A 92 -1.21 -14.25 -10.58
CA ALA A 92 -2.44 -13.50 -10.32
C ALA A 92 -2.96 -13.75 -8.89
N ALA A 93 -2.94 -15.00 -8.42
CA ALA A 93 -3.32 -15.33 -7.04
C ALA A 93 -2.39 -14.68 -6.00
N LEU A 94 -1.07 -14.71 -6.21
CA LEU A 94 -0.12 -14.06 -5.31
C LEU A 94 -0.26 -12.54 -5.29
N ALA A 95 -0.48 -11.92 -6.45
CA ALA A 95 -0.75 -10.49 -6.54
C ALA A 95 -2.03 -10.11 -5.79
N ARG A 96 -3.09 -10.93 -5.88
CA ARG A 96 -4.32 -10.72 -5.11
C ARG A 96 -4.08 -10.80 -3.62
N GLN A 97 -3.38 -11.84 -3.15
CA GLN A 97 -3.05 -12.00 -1.73
C GLN A 97 -2.17 -10.86 -1.20
N LEU A 98 -1.26 -10.35 -2.03
CA LEU A 98 -0.43 -9.20 -1.70
C LEU A 98 -1.27 -7.93 -1.54
N LEU A 99 -2.23 -7.67 -2.44
CA LEU A 99 -3.16 -6.55 -2.34
C LEU A 99 -4.11 -6.69 -1.14
N ASP A 100 -4.58 -7.90 -0.84
CA ASP A 100 -5.41 -8.17 0.34
C ASP A 100 -4.66 -7.85 1.64
N ALA A 101 -3.39 -8.25 1.74
CA ALA A 101 -2.54 -7.94 2.89
C ALA A 101 -2.20 -6.44 2.97
N ALA A 102 -1.94 -5.78 1.84
CA ALA A 102 -1.73 -4.34 1.82
C ALA A 102 -2.99 -3.59 2.30
N TRP A 103 -4.18 -3.96 1.81
CA TRP A 103 -5.43 -3.35 2.24
C TRP A 103 -5.72 -3.62 3.72
N ARG A 104 -5.74 -4.89 4.14
CA ARG A 104 -6.17 -5.29 5.48
C ARG A 104 -5.16 -4.92 6.56
N ASP A 105 -3.87 -5.13 6.31
CA ASP A 105 -2.85 -5.04 7.36
C ASP A 105 -2.12 -3.70 7.33
N HIS A 106 -1.87 -3.16 6.14
CA HIS A 106 -1.03 -1.95 5.99
C HIS A 106 -1.87 -0.68 6.01
N LEU A 107 -3.01 -0.70 5.33
CA LEU A 107 -3.99 0.39 5.34
C LEU A 107 -5.07 0.20 6.41
N GLU A 108 -5.04 -0.92 7.13
CA GLU A 108 -6.01 -1.28 8.16
C GLU A 108 -7.46 -1.24 7.70
N GLY A 109 -7.69 -1.72 6.48
CA GLY A 109 -9.00 -1.68 5.85
C GLY A 109 -9.50 -0.26 5.59
N GLY A 110 -8.60 0.70 5.38
CA GLY A 110 -8.92 2.10 5.09
C GLY A 110 -8.83 3.04 6.30
N ARG A 111 -8.77 2.52 7.54
CA ARG A 111 -8.67 3.35 8.76
C ARG A 111 -7.49 4.30 8.75
N LEU A 112 -6.34 3.86 8.22
CA LEU A 112 -5.15 4.71 8.11
C LEU A 112 -5.37 5.89 7.15
N LEU A 113 -6.12 5.69 6.07
CA LEU A 113 -6.41 6.74 5.10
C LEU A 113 -7.39 7.78 5.67
N ARG A 114 -8.43 7.33 6.39
CA ARG A 114 -9.35 8.22 7.12
C ARG A 114 -8.62 9.10 8.11
N TRP A 115 -7.78 8.49 8.94
CA TRP A 115 -6.96 9.22 9.89
C TRP A 115 -6.14 10.36 9.28
N MET A 116 -5.50 10.08 8.14
CA MET A 116 -4.72 11.09 7.45
C MET A 116 -5.59 12.19 6.89
N GLN A 117 -6.75 11.82 6.34
CA GLN A 117 -7.71 12.78 5.80
C GLN A 117 -8.24 13.71 6.90
N ASP A 118 -8.52 13.19 8.10
CA ASP A 118 -8.99 13.98 9.24
C ASP A 118 -7.94 15.02 9.70
N ARG A 119 -6.65 14.68 9.62
CA ARG A 119 -5.54 15.56 10.04
C ARG A 119 -5.12 16.55 8.98
N GLU A 120 -5.16 16.13 7.72
CA GLU A 120 -4.84 16.97 6.57
C GLU A 120 -6.00 16.95 5.56
N PRO A 121 -7.12 17.63 5.83
CA PRO A 121 -8.33 17.55 4.98
C PRO A 121 -8.12 17.98 3.53
N LEU A 122 -7.09 18.78 3.25
CA LEU A 122 -6.76 19.27 1.92
C LEU A 122 -5.69 18.42 1.21
N SER A 123 -5.16 17.38 1.86
CA SER A 123 -4.15 16.51 1.29
C SER A 123 -4.78 15.55 0.29
N PRO A 124 -4.31 15.50 -0.97
CA PRO A 124 -4.82 14.55 -1.96
C PRO A 124 -4.30 13.12 -1.72
N ILE A 125 -3.28 12.95 -0.88
CA ILE A 125 -2.55 11.67 -0.74
C ILE A 125 -3.48 10.51 -0.35
N PRO A 126 -4.34 10.62 0.69
CA PRO A 126 -5.21 9.50 1.05
C PRO A 126 -6.11 9.06 -0.11
N PHE A 127 -6.59 10.02 -0.90
CA PHE A 127 -7.43 9.78 -2.07
C PHE A 127 -6.64 9.12 -3.22
N GLU A 128 -5.43 9.60 -3.52
CA GLU A 128 -4.54 9.01 -4.54
C GLU A 128 -4.24 7.54 -4.25
N ILE A 129 -4.13 7.18 -2.96
CA ILE A 129 -3.94 5.79 -2.54
C ILE A 129 -5.26 5.01 -2.59
N TYR A 130 -6.39 5.60 -2.16
CA TYR A 130 -7.67 4.89 -2.09
C TYR A 130 -8.22 4.47 -3.45
N VAL A 131 -8.15 5.36 -4.45
CA VAL A 131 -8.82 5.16 -5.75
C VAL A 131 -8.42 3.84 -6.44
N PRO A 132 -7.11 3.50 -6.58
CA PRO A 132 -6.71 2.22 -7.16
C PRO A 132 -7.24 1.00 -6.42
N PHE A 133 -7.31 1.03 -5.08
CA PHE A 133 -7.89 -0.04 -4.28
C PHE A 133 -9.41 -0.14 -4.49
N ARG A 134 -10.11 0.99 -4.54
CA ARG A 134 -11.55 1.04 -4.83
C ARG A 134 -11.91 0.45 -6.18
N GLU A 135 -11.12 0.73 -7.21
CA GLU A 135 -11.31 0.14 -8.55
C GLU A 135 -11.00 -1.36 -8.59
N LEU A 136 -10.22 -1.87 -7.64
CA LEU A 136 -9.94 -3.30 -7.46
C LEU A 136 -10.98 -4.01 -6.58
N GLY A 137 -11.98 -3.28 -6.06
CA GLY A 137 -13.10 -3.80 -5.27
C GLY A 137 -12.89 -3.75 -3.75
N TYR A 138 -11.90 -3.01 -3.27
CA TYR A 138 -11.72 -2.75 -1.84
C TYR A 138 -12.55 -1.52 -1.43
N HIS A 139 -13.25 -1.61 -0.31
CA HIS A 139 -14.19 -0.56 0.11
C HIS A 139 -13.98 -0.16 1.57
N ASP A 140 -14.14 1.12 1.83
CA ASP A 140 -14.21 1.70 3.16
C ASP A 140 -15.35 2.73 3.23
N PRO A 141 -16.55 2.33 3.68
CA PRO A 141 -17.73 3.19 3.67
C PRO A 141 -17.55 4.51 4.42
N GLU A 142 -16.79 4.50 5.51
CA GLU A 142 -16.54 5.71 6.31
C GLU A 142 -15.62 6.69 5.56
N PHE A 143 -14.63 6.20 4.80
CA PHE A 143 -13.78 7.06 3.96
C PHE A 143 -14.57 7.60 2.77
N GLU A 144 -15.42 6.78 2.15
CA GLU A 144 -16.29 7.21 1.06
C GLU A 144 -17.30 8.28 1.49
N GLU A 145 -17.78 8.24 2.73
CA GLU A 145 -18.64 9.30 3.28
C GLU A 145 -17.87 10.61 3.43
N HIS A 146 -16.63 10.55 3.93
CA HIS A 146 -15.76 11.73 4.07
C HIS A 146 -15.50 12.44 2.73
N LEU A 147 -15.50 11.70 1.61
CA LEU A 147 -15.31 12.27 0.26
C LEU A 147 -16.56 12.95 -0.32
N ARG A 148 -17.73 12.81 0.31
CA ARG A 148 -19.00 13.38 -0.17
C ARG A 148 -19.27 14.80 0.34
N HIS A 149 -18.53 15.25 1.36
CA HIS A 149 -18.67 16.55 2.01
C HIS A 149 -17.49 17.46 1.68
#